data_AF-A0A1V9FFL3-F1
#
_entry.id   AF-A0A1V9FFL3-F1
#
_cell.length_a   1.000
_cell.length_b   1.000
_cell.length_c   1.000
_cell.angle_alpha   90.00
_cell.angle_beta   90.00
_cell.angle_gamma   90.00
#
_symmetry.space_group_name_H-M   'P 1'
#
loop_
_entity.id
_entity.type
_entity.pdbx_description
1 polymer ?
#
loop_
_entity_poly.entity_id
_entity_poly.type
_entity_poly.pdbx_seq_one_letter_code
_entity_poly.pdbx_strand_id
1 'polypeptide(L)'
;MGFFLIIFISISVTAQLSERTSVYDPKAVFPALPVLPAGNAYRTASGEPGSAYWQNRCNYTIDAMLDDERNIIQGTESITYTNNSPHALSYLWLQLDQNVFKSHSKGLDAKLFLDSNNAKLKKTFEGGFTIKAIQLILQKDKRTDEQRHW
;
A
#
# COMPACT_ATOMS: atom_id res chain seq x y z
N MET A 1 -70.95 -52.08 51.89
CA MET A 1 -72.02 -51.25 51.31
C MET A 1 -71.48 -49.83 51.17
N GLY A 2 -71.45 -49.30 49.94
CA GLY A 2 -71.18 -47.89 49.61
C GLY A 2 -69.70 -47.48 49.67
N PHE A 3 -69.15 -46.64 48.80
CA PHE A 3 -69.70 -45.85 47.71
C PHE A 3 -68.49 -45.39 46.87
N PHE A 4 -68.51 -45.55 45.54
CA PHE A 4 -67.42 -45.10 44.64
C PHE A 4 -67.67 -43.63 44.29
N LEU A 5 -66.71 -42.73 44.56
CA LEU A 5 -66.80 -41.31 44.20
C LEU A 5 -65.79 -41.02 43.08
N ILE A 6 -66.28 -40.73 41.87
CA ILE A 6 -65.47 -40.35 40.72
C ILE A 6 -65.29 -38.83 40.73
N ILE A 7 -64.05 -38.35 40.81
CA ILE A 7 -63.70 -36.94 40.66
C ILE A 7 -63.20 -36.72 39.22
N PHE A 8 -63.89 -35.86 38.48
CA PHE A 8 -63.46 -35.36 37.17
C PHE A 8 -62.61 -34.10 37.38
N ILE A 9 -61.35 -34.12 36.91
CA ILE A 9 -60.47 -32.95 36.89
C ILE A 9 -60.37 -32.44 35.45
N SER A 10 -60.80 -31.20 35.23
CA SER A 10 -60.64 -30.48 33.97
C SER A 10 -59.34 -29.69 33.98
N ILE A 11 -58.47 -29.92 33.00
CA ILE A 11 -57.21 -29.18 32.82
C ILE A 11 -57.40 -28.21 31.66
N SER A 12 -57.30 -26.90 31.94
CA SER A 12 -57.25 -25.86 30.93
C SER A 12 -55.79 -25.57 30.56
N VAL A 13 -55.42 -25.84 29.32
CA VAL A 13 -54.11 -25.48 28.76
C VAL A 13 -54.18 -24.05 28.23
N THR A 14 -53.31 -23.18 28.74
CA THR A 14 -53.08 -21.84 28.18
C THR A 14 -51.76 -21.85 27.43
N ALA A 15 -51.78 -21.48 26.14
CA ALA A 15 -50.59 -21.32 25.33
C ALA A 15 -50.04 -19.90 25.48
N GLN A 16 -48.82 -19.74 26.00
CA GLN A 16 -48.11 -18.47 25.99
C GLN A 16 -47.38 -18.29 24.65
N LEU A 17 -47.74 -17.24 23.91
CA LEU A 17 -46.96 -16.75 22.78
C LEU A 17 -45.69 -16.09 23.33
N SER A 18 -44.54 -16.66 23.01
CA SER A 18 -43.23 -16.09 23.38
C SER A 18 -42.76 -15.16 22.27
N GLU A 19 -42.63 -13.86 22.57
CA GLU A 19 -42.04 -12.90 21.65
C GLU A 19 -40.53 -13.19 21.51
N ARG A 20 -40.08 -13.60 20.31
CA ARG A 20 -38.66 -13.72 20.01
C ARG A 20 -38.03 -12.33 19.96
N THR A 21 -37.34 -11.94 21.02
CA THR A 21 -36.45 -10.79 20.98
C THR A 21 -35.22 -11.14 20.14
N SER A 22 -34.84 -10.26 19.20
CA SER A 22 -33.68 -10.47 18.33
C SER A 22 -32.39 -10.48 19.15
N VAL A 23 -31.51 -11.46 18.90
CA VAL A 23 -30.17 -11.61 19.54
C VAL A 23 -29.14 -10.63 18.96
N TYR A 24 -29.57 -9.71 18.10
CA TYR A 24 -28.67 -8.80 17.39
C TYR A 24 -28.10 -7.71 18.32
N ASP A 25 -26.77 -7.68 18.45
CA ASP A 25 -26.01 -6.58 19.06
C ASP A 25 -25.25 -5.79 17.97
N PRO A 26 -25.70 -4.58 17.59
CA PRO A 26 -25.03 -3.74 16.61
C PRO A 26 -23.59 -3.39 17.00
N LYS A 27 -23.26 -3.33 18.30
CA LYS A 27 -21.92 -2.98 18.79
C LYS A 27 -20.91 -4.11 18.57
N ALA A 28 -21.39 -5.35 18.50
CA ALA A 28 -20.57 -6.50 18.12
C ALA A 28 -20.20 -6.47 16.62
N VAL A 29 -21.05 -5.90 15.78
CA VAL A 29 -20.80 -5.74 14.34
C VAL A 29 -19.97 -4.49 14.04
N PHE A 30 -20.18 -3.42 14.81
CA PHE A 30 -19.49 -2.15 14.66
C PHE A 30 -18.93 -1.68 16.01
N PRO A 31 -17.86 -2.33 16.52
CA PRO A 31 -17.21 -1.86 17.73
C PRO A 31 -16.66 -0.46 17.51
N ALA A 32 -16.84 0.42 18.51
CA ALA A 32 -16.19 1.72 18.50
C ALA A 32 -14.67 1.50 18.49
N LEU A 33 -14.01 1.90 17.40
CA LEU A 33 -12.56 1.78 17.29
C LEU A 33 -11.92 2.64 18.40
N PRO A 34 -10.86 2.14 19.07
CA PRO A 34 -10.14 2.95 20.04
C PRO A 34 -9.64 4.25 19.40
N VAL A 35 -9.69 5.33 20.18
CA VAL A 35 -9.20 6.66 19.81
C VAL A 35 -7.69 6.58 19.63
N LEU A 36 -7.27 6.28 18.40
CA LEU A 36 -5.90 6.23 17.90
C LEU A 36 -4.97 5.18 18.57
N PRO A 37 -4.02 4.60 17.81
CA PRO A 37 -3.02 3.71 18.39
C PRO A 37 -2.11 4.48 19.36
N ALA A 38 -1.72 3.83 20.47
CA ALA A 38 -0.69 4.36 21.36
C ALA A 38 0.64 4.52 20.61
N GLY A 39 1.42 5.54 20.99
CA GLY A 39 2.75 5.75 20.43
C GLY A 39 3.71 4.58 20.71
N ASN A 40 4.68 4.41 19.82
CA ASN A 40 5.75 3.42 19.91
C ASN A 40 7.12 4.05 19.56
N ALA A 41 8.17 3.24 19.55
CA ALA A 41 9.54 3.70 19.29
C ALA A 41 9.74 4.38 17.91
N TYR A 42 8.87 4.10 16.95
CA TYR A 42 8.94 4.64 15.59
C TYR A 42 8.01 5.84 15.38
N ARG A 43 6.87 5.90 16.09
CA ARG A 43 5.88 6.98 15.95
C ARG A 43 5.19 7.26 17.28
N THR A 44 5.22 8.50 17.74
CA THR A 44 4.58 8.93 19.00
C THR A 44 3.04 8.91 18.90
N ALA A 45 2.35 9.08 20.03
CA ALA A 45 0.87 9.17 20.04
C ALA A 45 0.36 10.43 19.29
N SER A 46 1.18 11.46 19.13
CA SER A 46 0.94 12.64 18.30
C SER A 46 1.23 12.41 16.81
N GLY A 47 1.80 11.26 16.43
CA GLY A 47 2.15 10.94 15.05
C GLY A 47 3.55 11.40 14.62
N GLU A 48 4.33 12.00 15.52
CA GLU A 48 5.69 12.46 15.26
C GLU A 48 6.68 11.28 15.17
N PRO A 49 7.79 11.41 14.42
CA PRO A 49 8.90 10.47 14.45
C PRO A 49 9.39 10.16 15.87
N GLY A 50 9.42 8.88 16.24
CA GLY A 50 10.02 8.41 17.49
C GLY A 50 11.55 8.28 17.40
N SER A 51 12.20 7.94 18.51
CA SER A 51 13.67 7.84 18.60
C SER A 51 14.29 6.74 17.72
N ALA A 52 13.54 5.69 17.41
CA ALA A 52 13.97 4.62 16.51
C ALA A 52 13.52 4.85 15.05
N TYR A 53 12.89 5.99 14.76
CA TYR A 53 12.45 6.33 13.42
C TYR A 53 13.64 6.57 12.49
N TRP A 54 13.57 6.01 11.28
CA TRP A 54 14.56 6.21 10.23
C TRP A 54 13.86 6.44 8.90
N GLN A 55 14.54 7.16 8.00
CA GLN A 55 14.08 7.39 6.63
C GLN A 55 15.26 7.20 5.70
N ASN A 56 15.08 6.42 4.64
CA ASN A 56 16.08 6.36 3.58
C ASN A 56 16.04 7.65 2.75
N ARG A 57 17.19 8.04 2.20
CA ARG A 57 17.32 9.23 1.38
C ARG A 57 17.78 8.83 -0.01
N CYS A 58 17.17 9.42 -1.03
CA CYS A 58 17.58 9.26 -2.41
C CYS A 58 17.80 10.65 -3.02
N ASN A 59 19.01 10.91 -3.50
CA ASN A 59 19.35 12.14 -4.19
C ASN A 59 19.59 11.82 -5.67
N TYR A 60 19.08 12.67 -6.55
CA TYR A 60 19.11 12.46 -7.99
C TYR A 60 19.83 13.62 -8.68
N THR A 61 20.71 13.29 -9.61
CA THR A 61 21.28 14.24 -10.57
C THR A 61 20.98 13.71 -11.95
N ILE A 62 20.24 14.48 -12.75
CA ILE A 62 19.72 14.07 -14.05
C ILE A 62 20.25 15.06 -15.09
N ASP A 63 21.10 14.56 -15.98
CA ASP A 63 21.59 15.29 -17.14
C ASP A 63 20.88 14.75 -18.38
N ALA A 64 19.93 15.51 -18.92
CA ALA A 64 19.08 15.07 -20.03
C ALA A 64 19.07 16.06 -21.19
N MET A 65 18.87 15.52 -22.40
CA MET A 65 18.79 16.23 -23.66
C MET A 65 17.56 15.75 -24.43
N LEU A 66 16.81 16.70 -24.98
CA LEU A 66 15.73 16.44 -25.94
C LEU A 66 16.29 16.53 -27.36
N ASP A 67 16.07 15.49 -28.15
CA ASP A 67 16.28 15.45 -29.60
C ASP A 67 14.89 15.43 -30.26
N ASP A 68 14.46 16.58 -30.76
CA ASP A 68 13.13 16.79 -31.37
C ASP A 68 13.03 16.19 -32.77
N GLU A 69 14.11 16.24 -33.55
CA GLU A 69 14.19 15.59 -34.86
C GLU A 69 13.96 14.08 -34.76
N ARG A 70 14.54 13.42 -33.75
CA ARG A 70 14.40 11.98 -33.52
C ARG A 70 13.28 11.62 -32.54
N ASN A 71 12.65 12.59 -31.90
CA ASN A 71 11.65 12.41 -30.83
C ASN A 71 12.15 11.54 -29.66
N ILE A 72 13.38 11.80 -29.19
CA ILE A 72 14.02 11.02 -28.13
C ILE A 72 14.48 11.95 -27.00
N ILE A 73 14.31 11.51 -25.75
CA ILE A 73 15.00 12.08 -24.60
C ILE A 73 16.12 11.12 -24.22
N GLN A 74 17.34 11.63 -24.16
CA GLN A 74 18.51 10.86 -23.74
C GLN A 74 19.22 11.57 -22.59
N GLY A 75 19.78 10.80 -21.66
CA GLY A 75 20.44 11.38 -20.52
C GLY A 75 21.18 10.38 -19.66
N THR A 76 21.86 10.90 -18.65
CA THR A 76 22.51 10.14 -17.59
C THR A 76 21.86 10.52 -16.26
N GLU A 77 21.58 9.52 -15.44
CA GLU A 77 21.03 9.70 -14.10
C GLU A 77 22.01 9.13 -13.07
N SER A 78 22.40 9.97 -12.12
CA SER A 78 23.18 9.56 -10.95
C SER A 78 22.28 9.53 -9.73
N ILE A 79 22.11 8.34 -9.14
CA ILE A 79 21.27 8.11 -7.97
C ILE A 79 22.16 7.84 -6.75
N THR A 80 22.17 8.75 -5.78
CA THR A 80 22.85 8.55 -4.50
C THR A 80 21.84 8.08 -3.45
N TYR A 81 21.88 6.79 -3.13
CA TYR A 81 21.01 6.19 -2.13
C TYR A 81 21.71 6.10 -0.77
N THR A 82 21.08 6.61 0.28
CA THR A 82 21.51 6.46 1.67
C THR A 82 20.55 5.53 2.40
N ASN A 83 21.05 4.35 2.79
CA ASN A 83 20.34 3.43 3.68
C ASN A 83 20.58 3.86 5.14
N ASN A 84 19.56 4.45 5.77
CA ASN A 84 19.57 4.80 7.18
C ASN A 84 18.89 3.73 8.06
N SER A 85 18.39 2.64 7.44
CA SER A 85 17.79 1.55 8.19
C SER A 85 18.84 0.78 9.01
N PRO A 86 18.44 0.13 10.11
CA PRO A 86 19.35 -0.70 10.91
C PRO A 86 19.72 -2.03 10.21
N HIS A 87 19.19 -2.29 9.02
CA HIS A 87 19.38 -3.54 8.29
C HIS A 87 20.19 -3.33 7.00
N ALA A 88 21.00 -4.33 6.66
CA ALA A 88 21.74 -4.32 5.41
C ALA A 88 20.78 -4.41 4.22
N LEU A 89 21.00 -3.57 3.20
CA LEU A 89 20.21 -3.56 1.98
C LEU A 89 20.93 -4.35 0.89
N SER A 90 20.39 -5.52 0.51
CA SER A 90 20.98 -6.39 -0.50
C SER A 90 20.58 -6.02 -1.94
N TYR A 91 19.44 -5.35 -2.13
CA TYR A 91 18.89 -5.02 -3.44
C TYR A 91 18.27 -3.63 -3.44
N LEU A 92 18.43 -2.92 -4.56
CA LEU A 92 17.72 -1.68 -4.84
C LEU A 92 16.80 -1.89 -6.03
N TRP A 93 15.53 -1.57 -5.87
CA TRP A 93 14.52 -1.62 -6.93
C TRP A 93 14.29 -0.22 -7.47
N LEU A 94 14.26 -0.09 -8.80
CA LEU A 94 13.96 1.17 -9.49
C LEU A 94 12.67 1.00 -10.28
N GLN A 95 11.79 1.97 -10.14
CA GLN A 95 10.53 2.01 -10.87
C GLN A 95 10.74 2.69 -12.22
N LEU A 96 10.37 2.00 -13.30
CA LEU A 96 10.62 2.41 -14.68
C LEU A 96 9.29 2.62 -15.42
N ASP A 97 8.52 3.62 -15.00
CA ASP A 97 7.13 3.81 -15.42
C ASP A 97 6.93 3.90 -16.93
N GLN A 98 7.86 4.54 -17.66
CA GLN A 98 7.75 4.67 -19.11
C GLN A 98 7.74 3.31 -19.82
N ASN A 99 8.23 2.24 -19.20
CA ASN A 99 8.17 0.89 -19.78
C ASN A 99 6.73 0.39 -20.01
N VAL A 100 5.72 1.05 -19.42
CA VAL A 100 4.32 0.82 -19.75
C VAL A 100 4.00 1.07 -21.24
N PHE A 101 4.80 1.89 -21.94
CA PHE A 101 4.63 2.19 -23.35
C PHE A 101 5.46 1.29 -24.29
N LYS A 102 6.21 0.32 -23.76
CA LYS A 102 6.93 -0.65 -24.60
C LYS A 102 5.96 -1.52 -25.39
N SER A 103 6.36 -1.87 -26.61
CA SER A 103 5.73 -2.93 -27.39
C SER A 103 5.66 -4.20 -26.53
N HIS A 104 4.45 -4.73 -26.31
CA HIS A 104 4.17 -5.90 -25.45
C HIS A 104 4.23 -5.69 -23.93
N SER A 105 4.15 -4.44 -23.44
CA SER A 105 3.97 -4.21 -22.00
C SER A 105 2.58 -4.69 -21.55
N LYS A 106 2.48 -5.19 -20.31
CA LYS A 106 1.19 -5.58 -19.71
C LYS A 106 0.25 -4.40 -19.50
N GLY A 107 0.77 -3.18 -19.29
CA GLY A 107 -0.07 -2.00 -19.17
C GLY A 107 -0.70 -1.57 -20.50
N LEU A 108 0.03 -1.75 -21.61
CA LEU A 108 -0.48 -1.56 -22.96
C LEU A 108 -1.50 -2.66 -23.32
N ASP A 109 -1.19 -3.92 -23.04
CA ASP A 109 -2.10 -5.05 -23.28
C ASP A 109 -3.42 -4.90 -22.50
N ALA A 110 -3.34 -4.45 -21.24
CA ALA A 110 -4.49 -4.26 -20.36
C ALA A 110 -5.26 -2.96 -20.64
N LYS A 111 -4.81 -2.11 -21.59
CA LYS A 111 -5.43 -0.83 -21.96
C LYS A 111 -5.68 0.10 -20.76
N LEU A 112 -4.86 0.02 -19.71
CA LEU A 112 -5.08 0.70 -18.44
C LEU A 112 -4.81 2.21 -18.48
N PHE A 113 -3.96 2.66 -19.41
CA PHE A 113 -3.39 4.01 -19.40
C PHE A 113 -3.63 4.80 -20.70
N LEU A 114 -4.40 4.25 -21.65
CA LEU A 114 -4.45 4.79 -23.00
C LEU A 114 -5.88 4.75 -23.58
N ASP A 115 -6.33 5.89 -24.08
CA ASP A 115 -7.63 6.11 -24.73
C ASP A 115 -7.77 5.30 -26.05
N SER A 116 -9.01 5.11 -26.50
CA SER A 116 -9.51 4.38 -27.68
C SER A 116 -8.69 4.52 -28.99
N ASN A 117 -7.86 5.55 -29.15
CA ASN A 117 -6.94 5.76 -30.29
C ASN A 117 -5.67 4.86 -30.28
N ASN A 118 -5.60 3.91 -29.35
CA ASN A 118 -4.53 2.93 -29.11
C ASN A 118 -3.91 2.22 -30.34
N ALA A 119 -4.68 1.97 -31.39
CA ALA A 119 -4.16 1.31 -32.60
C ALA A 119 -3.06 2.14 -33.29
N LYS A 120 -3.06 3.47 -33.11
CA LYS A 120 -2.07 4.39 -33.69
C LYS A 120 -0.80 4.46 -32.85
N LEU A 121 -0.91 4.43 -31.51
CA LEU A 121 0.26 4.43 -30.61
C LEU A 121 1.11 3.16 -30.80
N LYS A 122 0.46 1.99 -30.90
CA LYS A 122 1.16 0.71 -31.14
C LYS A 122 1.97 0.68 -32.44
N LYS A 123 1.65 1.53 -33.41
CA LYS A 123 2.24 1.50 -34.76
C LYS A 123 3.28 2.59 -35.01
N THR A 124 3.32 3.64 -34.18
CA THR A 124 4.06 4.88 -34.48
C THR A 124 5.02 5.31 -33.37
N PHE A 125 4.92 4.73 -32.16
CA PHE A 125 5.76 5.13 -31.03
C PHE A 125 6.25 3.90 -30.25
N GLU A 126 7.56 3.76 -30.14
CA GLU A 126 8.21 2.78 -29.26
C GLU A 126 8.65 3.48 -27.98
N GLY A 127 7.81 3.42 -26.95
CA GLY A 127 8.07 4.08 -25.68
C GLY A 127 8.91 3.24 -24.71
N GLY A 128 9.19 3.83 -23.56
CA GLY A 128 9.94 3.19 -22.48
C GLY A 128 11.43 3.50 -22.47
N PHE A 129 12.10 2.97 -21.46
CA PHE A 129 13.51 3.22 -21.23
C PHE A 129 14.39 2.22 -21.98
N THR A 130 15.42 2.74 -22.65
CA THR A 130 16.53 1.95 -23.18
C THR A 130 17.76 2.23 -22.33
N ILE A 131 18.08 1.29 -21.43
CA ILE A 131 19.20 1.42 -20.50
C ILE A 131 20.48 0.99 -21.22
N LYS A 132 21.38 1.93 -21.46
CA LYS A 132 22.66 1.66 -22.14
C LYS A 132 23.69 1.03 -21.19
N ALA A 133 23.77 1.51 -19.96
CA ALA A 133 24.70 1.03 -18.97
C ALA A 133 24.16 1.27 -17.55
N ILE A 134 24.59 0.42 -16.62
CA ILE A 134 24.38 0.59 -15.18
C ILE A 134 25.74 0.44 -14.53
N GLN A 135 26.11 1.40 -13.70
CA GLN A 135 27.34 1.35 -12.93
C GLN A 135 27.05 1.59 -11.45
N LEU A 136 27.57 0.72 -10.61
CA LEU A 136 27.58 0.93 -9.17
C LEU A 136 28.83 1.72 -8.78
N ILE A 137 28.63 2.86 -8.12
CA ILE A 137 29.71 3.67 -7.58
C ILE A 137 29.63 3.58 -6.05
N LEU A 138 30.58 2.88 -5.45
CA LEU A 138 30.68 2.80 -3.99
C LEU A 138 31.37 4.06 -3.47
N GLN A 139 30.61 4.96 -2.86
CA GLN A 139 31.19 6.06 -2.09
C GLN A 139 31.49 5.58 -0.67
N LYS A 140 32.76 5.66 -0.26
CA LYS A 140 33.16 5.51 1.14
C LYS A 140 32.78 6.79 1.87
N ASP A 141 31.83 6.69 2.81
CA ASP A 141 31.37 7.83 3.59
C ASP A 141 32.55 8.51 4.30
N LYS A 142 32.71 9.82 4.08
CA LYS A 142 33.66 10.71 4.76
C LYS A 142 32.91 11.69 5.69
N ARG A 143 31.79 11.28 6.29
CA ARG A 143 31.15 12.08 7.35
C ARG A 143 32.05 12.16 8.58
N THR A 144 32.83 13.24 8.64
CA THR A 144 33.29 13.88 9.86
C THR A 144 32.08 14.43 10.62
N ASP A 145 32.11 14.28 11.94
CA ASP A 145 31.05 14.38 12.95
C ASP A 145 30.20 15.68 13.07
N GLU A 146 30.06 16.54 12.07
CA GLU A 146 29.59 17.92 12.32
C GLU A 146 28.11 18.28 12.08
N GLN A 147 27.23 17.35 11.70
CA GLN A 147 25.82 17.73 11.42
C GLN A 147 24.82 16.69 11.94
N ARG A 148 24.88 16.37 13.23
CA ARG A 148 23.77 15.75 13.97
C ARG A 148 23.08 16.79 14.84
N HIS A 149 22.41 17.75 14.21
CA HIS A 149 21.38 18.57 14.86
C HIS A 149 20.09 18.43 14.07
N TRP A 150 19.18 17.65 14.65
CA TRP A 150 17.75 17.87 14.57
C TRP A 150 17.30 18.23 15.98
#